data_AF-A0A4Y2PJF6-F1
#
_entry.id   AF-A0A4Y2PJF6-F1
#
_cell.length_a   1.000
_cell.length_b   1.000
_cell.length_c   1.000
_cell.angle_alpha   90.00
_cell.angle_beta   90.00
_cell.angle_gamma   90.00
#
_symmetry.space_group_name_H-M   'P 1'
#
loop_
_entity.id
_entity.type
_entity.pdbx_description
1 polymer ?
#
loop_
_entity_poly.entity_id
_entity_poly.type
_entity_poly.pdbx_seq_one_letter_code
_entity_poly.pdbx_strand_id
1 'polypeptide(L)'
;MPIENRKNFVRNNKLCINCLRLHSGACMSKHRCSVSGCRELHNSLLHQPDEIRTASQVLNSGEGEEAKSNQSTVEGQTEVSVLTFANKSVVLNTFFIYAKTADGCRVKLRGLLDNASTLCIIREDVARKLGIKLKSINQGITGINGVTQSVKYSANIEVSNHDYTFSRIVQCSVLPKITDAIPVSKLNISELNIPSSIELADSSFYTPGQIDILVGSELFFEILKPEQHRLQDGNVIFQNTKFGYLVTGMLPQLQTQANCYFISEPNLDMTVKKFFELESLPGDSREITKSEEEIYCEEHFVKTYKRDQTGRFIVQLPLKENAESVLGSSKENAIKRLNGIWNKLNKNNTMETLYKEFMREYENLGHMEEIKNEIMDKVNYYIPHHAIFKPEKTSTPLRVVFDASAKTTSGFSLNSILLNGGIIQQDLFSIVSRFRKHKFAFSADIKKMYRQILIDPNQRDLQRIVWKTSADASVKVYKLSTVTYGTVSAPFLATRTLKALADEERKDFPKAADVICSDIYMDDILSGEATIEDAKKLQAQICELFLRAGFELHKWVSNSPDLLQDLSTSSYSFDKGQDAGPVKTLGMLWDPKVDCLT
;
A
#
# COMPACT_ATOMS: atom_id res chain seq x y z
N MET A 1 -13.55 4.98 17.02
CA MET A 1 -13.62 4.36 18.36
C MET A 1 -12.25 3.81 18.74
N PRO A 2 -11.69 4.16 19.92
CA PRO A 2 -10.43 3.60 20.43
C PRO A 2 -10.43 2.07 20.48
N ILE A 3 -9.25 1.43 20.42
CA ILE A 3 -9.11 -0.04 20.46
C ILE A 3 -9.63 -0.59 21.80
N GLU A 4 -9.35 0.12 22.89
CA GLU A 4 -9.78 -0.24 24.23
C GLU A 4 -11.31 -0.18 24.39
N ASN A 5 -11.95 0.87 23.86
CA ASN A 5 -13.42 0.96 23.79
C ASN A 5 -14.03 -0.15 22.92
N ARG A 6 -13.36 -0.57 21.83
CA ARG A 6 -13.79 -1.73 21.02
C ARG A 6 -13.67 -3.04 21.81
N LYS A 7 -12.57 -3.25 22.55
CA LYS A 7 -12.38 -4.44 23.43
C LYS A 7 -13.40 -4.47 24.57
N ASN A 8 -13.69 -3.32 25.20
CA ASN A 8 -14.69 -3.20 26.26
C ASN A 8 -16.11 -3.41 25.73
N PHE A 9 -16.44 -2.88 24.54
CA PHE A 9 -17.71 -3.18 23.88
C PHE A 9 -17.88 -4.68 23.61
N VAL A 10 -16.84 -5.35 23.11
CA VAL A 10 -16.85 -6.81 22.85
C VAL A 10 -17.01 -7.62 24.13
N ARG A 11 -16.32 -7.24 25.22
CA ARG A 11 -16.48 -7.86 26.56
C ARG A 11 -17.89 -7.67 27.11
N ASN A 12 -18.40 -6.44 27.13
CA ASN A 12 -19.70 -6.09 27.71
C ASN A 12 -20.86 -6.76 26.96
N ASN A 13 -20.75 -6.90 25.63
CA ASN A 13 -21.75 -7.59 24.79
C ASN A 13 -21.47 -9.10 24.63
N LYS A 14 -20.50 -9.66 25.36
CA LYS A 14 -20.12 -11.10 25.34
C LYS A 14 -19.82 -11.66 23.93
N LEU A 15 -19.29 -10.82 23.04
CA LEU A 15 -18.97 -11.20 21.66
C LEU A 15 -17.60 -11.90 21.59
N CYS A 16 -17.43 -12.80 20.60
CA CYS A 16 -16.14 -13.45 20.39
C CYS A 16 -15.08 -12.47 19.83
N ILE A 17 -13.88 -12.47 20.43
CA ILE A 17 -12.75 -11.63 19.98
C ILE A 17 -12.24 -11.95 18.56
N ASN A 18 -12.53 -13.13 18.01
CA ASN A 18 -12.10 -13.54 16.66
C ASN A 18 -13.12 -13.10 15.59
N CYS A 19 -14.39 -13.49 15.75
CA CYS A 19 -15.42 -13.27 14.72
C CYS A 19 -16.41 -12.13 15.00
N LEU A 20 -16.34 -11.48 16.16
CA LEU A 20 -17.25 -10.42 16.64
C LEU A 20 -18.74 -10.81 16.67
N ARG A 21 -19.03 -12.12 16.75
CA ARG A 21 -20.40 -12.66 16.87
C ARG A 21 -20.61 -13.30 18.24
N LEU A 22 -21.87 -13.40 18.65
CA LEU A 22 -22.28 -14.14 19.83
C LEU A 22 -22.28 -15.65 19.51
N HIS A 23 -21.57 -16.46 20.29
CA HIS A 23 -21.67 -17.92 20.25
C HIS A 23 -21.23 -18.54 21.58
N SER A 24 -21.82 -19.68 21.92
CA SER A 24 -21.41 -20.53 23.05
C SER A 24 -20.39 -21.57 22.57
N GLY A 25 -19.26 -21.70 23.26
CA GLY A 25 -18.19 -22.65 22.91
C GLY A 25 -17.10 -22.10 21.97
N ALA A 26 -16.25 -22.99 21.46
CA ALA A 26 -15.08 -22.64 20.67
C ALA A 26 -15.43 -21.94 19.34
N CYS A 27 -14.63 -20.95 18.95
CA CYS A 27 -14.88 -20.20 17.73
C CYS A 27 -14.47 -21.01 16.48
N MET A 28 -15.42 -21.28 15.59
CA MET A 28 -15.18 -21.97 14.31
C MET A 28 -14.53 -21.06 13.24
N SER A 29 -14.25 -19.80 13.56
CA SER A 29 -13.60 -18.85 12.66
C SER A 29 -12.10 -19.16 12.50
N LYS A 30 -11.70 -19.51 11.28
CA LYS A 30 -10.27 -19.63 10.90
C LYS A 30 -9.60 -18.29 10.60
N HIS A 31 -10.31 -17.17 10.78
CA HIS A 31 -9.77 -15.82 10.59
C HIS A 31 -8.60 -15.58 11.56
N ARG A 32 -7.53 -14.97 11.07
CA ARG A 32 -6.37 -14.50 11.84
C ARG A 32 -6.26 -12.99 11.70
N CYS A 33 -5.55 -12.35 12.62
CA CYS A 33 -5.23 -10.93 12.46
C CYS A 33 -4.59 -10.68 11.08
N SER A 34 -5.09 -9.69 10.34
CA SER A 34 -4.55 -9.30 9.03
C SER A 34 -3.42 -8.27 9.12
N VAL A 35 -2.99 -7.91 10.33
CA VAL A 35 -1.90 -6.95 10.56
C VAL A 35 -0.56 -7.69 10.55
N SER A 36 0.41 -7.16 9.81
CA SER A 36 1.75 -7.73 9.68
C SER A 36 2.39 -8.00 11.05
N GLY A 37 3.12 -9.11 11.18
CA GLY A 37 3.71 -9.58 12.45
C GLY A 37 2.74 -10.33 13.38
N CYS A 38 1.44 -10.02 13.37
CA CYS A 38 0.49 -10.59 14.32
C CYS A 38 -0.05 -11.97 13.87
N ARG A 39 0.26 -13.05 14.60
CA ARG A 39 -0.22 -14.42 14.31
C ARG A 39 -1.43 -14.87 15.15
N GLU A 40 -1.95 -14.00 16.01
CA GLU A 40 -3.01 -14.30 16.97
C GLU A 40 -4.42 -14.45 16.35
N LEU A 41 -5.29 -15.17 17.06
CA LEU A 41 -6.67 -15.48 16.66
C LEU A 41 -7.66 -14.43 17.19
N HIS A 42 -7.49 -13.18 16.75
CA HIS A 42 -8.47 -12.10 16.97
C HIS A 42 -8.90 -11.44 15.66
N ASN A 43 -9.97 -10.67 15.73
CA ASN A 43 -10.42 -9.80 14.67
C ASN A 43 -9.43 -8.63 14.50
N SER A 44 -9.09 -8.26 13.26
CA SER A 44 -8.18 -7.15 12.98
C SER A 44 -8.64 -5.82 13.59
N LEU A 45 -9.95 -5.63 13.80
CA LEU A 45 -10.51 -4.44 14.49
C LEU A 45 -10.19 -4.38 15.99
N LEU A 46 -9.72 -5.48 16.59
CA LEU A 46 -9.29 -5.56 18.00
C LEU A 46 -7.77 -5.67 18.15
N HIS A 47 -7.03 -5.73 17.05
CA HIS A 47 -5.58 -5.75 17.09
C HIS A 47 -5.06 -4.45 17.72
N GLN A 48 -4.10 -4.62 18.63
CA GLN A 48 -3.36 -3.56 19.27
C GLN A 48 -1.92 -3.69 18.76
N PRO A 49 -1.38 -2.69 18.06
CA PRO A 49 0.02 -2.69 17.64
C PRO A 49 0.93 -2.95 18.84
N ASP A 50 2.07 -3.60 18.62
CA ASP A 50 2.99 -3.90 19.72
C ASP A 50 3.50 -2.61 20.40
N GLU A 51 3.63 -1.49 19.66
CA GLU A 51 3.89 -0.14 20.20
C GLU A 51 2.87 0.26 21.30
N ILE A 52 1.59 -0.08 21.14
CA ILE A 52 0.53 0.22 22.12
C ILE A 52 0.40 -0.91 23.18
N ARG A 53 0.98 -2.10 22.98
CA ARG A 53 1.14 -3.08 24.08
C ARG A 53 2.13 -2.53 25.12
N THR A 54 3.21 -1.92 24.66
CA THR A 54 4.10 -1.04 25.45
C THR A 54 3.51 0.32 25.80
N ALA A 55 2.20 0.55 25.69
CA ALA A 55 1.52 1.70 26.32
C ALA A 55 0.63 1.22 27.49
N SER A 56 -0.17 0.17 27.26
CA SER A 56 -0.99 -0.46 28.32
C SER A 56 -0.17 -1.22 29.38
N GLN A 57 1.07 -1.62 29.08
CA GLN A 57 2.03 -2.11 30.09
C GLN A 57 2.85 -0.99 30.75
N VAL A 58 2.71 0.25 30.29
CA VAL A 58 3.64 1.36 30.58
C VAL A 58 3.04 2.43 31.49
N LEU A 59 1.71 2.54 31.56
CA LEU A 59 1.04 2.96 32.80
C LEU A 59 1.14 1.89 33.91
N ASN A 60 2.00 0.87 33.70
CA ASN A 60 2.63 0.08 34.74
C ASN A 60 4.12 -0.24 34.42
N SER A 61 4.86 0.63 33.69
CA SER A 61 6.35 0.62 33.51
C SER A 61 6.99 1.58 32.45
N GLY A 62 6.50 2.82 32.24
CA GLY A 62 7.28 3.94 31.66
C GLY A 62 7.40 4.06 30.12
N GLU A 63 6.92 5.20 29.60
CA GLU A 63 7.09 5.85 28.28
C GLU A 63 7.55 4.98 27.07
N GLY A 64 6.81 4.91 25.98
CA GLY A 64 6.38 6.04 25.14
C GLY A 64 7.22 6.03 23.85
N GLU A 65 6.73 5.38 22.79
CA GLU A 65 6.23 6.05 21.58
C GLU A 65 7.34 6.81 20.81
N GLU A 66 7.74 6.29 19.64
CA GLU A 66 7.37 6.83 18.31
C GLU A 66 8.27 8.03 17.89
N ALA A 67 8.60 8.28 16.62
CA ALA A 67 8.30 7.58 15.37
C ALA A 67 9.30 7.96 14.25
N LYS A 68 9.19 7.27 13.11
CA LYS A 68 9.29 7.87 11.76
C LYS A 68 10.51 8.77 11.38
N SER A 69 11.59 8.14 10.89
CA SER A 69 11.98 8.09 9.45
C SER A 69 12.22 9.37 8.57
N ASN A 70 13.20 9.28 7.63
CA ASN A 70 13.74 9.88 6.34
C ASN A 70 14.38 11.30 6.23
N GLN A 71 14.90 11.77 5.05
CA GLN A 71 15.12 11.17 3.70
C GLN A 71 16.47 11.59 3.08
N SER A 72 17.02 10.65 2.31
CA SER A 72 17.80 10.82 1.08
C SER A 72 19.13 11.60 1.10
N THR A 73 20.17 10.85 0.74
CA THR A 73 21.21 11.23 -0.23
C THR A 73 22.07 12.45 0.08
N VAL A 74 23.21 12.19 0.72
CA VAL A 74 24.48 12.11 -0.03
C VAL A 74 25.15 10.79 0.33
N GLU A 75 25.90 10.21 -0.61
CA GLU A 75 26.64 8.96 -0.46
C GLU A 75 27.58 9.01 0.76
N GLY A 76 27.34 8.13 1.75
CA GLY A 76 28.10 8.10 2.99
C GLY A 76 28.16 6.70 3.57
N GLN A 77 29.29 6.03 3.41
CA GLN A 77 29.59 4.76 4.07
C GLN A 77 29.65 4.98 5.59
N THR A 78 28.58 4.69 6.31
CA THR A 78 28.55 4.77 7.77
C THR A 78 29.00 3.46 8.41
N GLU A 79 30.31 3.33 8.56
CA GLU A 79 30.89 2.49 9.62
C GLU A 79 30.30 2.93 10.97
N VAL A 80 29.96 1.99 11.85
CA VAL A 80 29.76 2.30 13.27
C VAL A 80 31.13 2.39 13.94
N SER A 81 31.90 3.42 13.54
CA SER A 81 33.15 3.78 14.21
C SER A 81 32.81 4.46 15.52
N VAL A 82 33.04 3.81 16.65
CA VAL A 82 33.12 4.55 17.91
C VAL A 82 34.48 5.25 17.90
N LEU A 83 34.49 6.59 17.81
CA LEU A 83 35.70 7.40 17.91
C LEU A 83 36.18 7.46 19.38
N THR A 84 36.68 6.33 19.88
CA THR A 84 37.54 6.31 21.06
C THR A 84 39.00 6.24 20.62
N PHE A 85 39.79 7.21 21.07
CA PHE A 85 41.25 7.20 20.89
C PHE A 85 41.85 6.05 21.72
N ALA A 86 42.02 4.89 21.10
CA ALA A 86 42.71 3.75 21.67
C ALA A 86 44.15 3.69 21.13
N ASN A 87 45.13 3.94 22.00
CA ASN A 87 46.56 3.80 21.67
C ASN A 87 47.01 2.32 21.50
N LYS A 88 46.07 1.39 21.25
CA LYS A 88 46.28 -0.05 21.25
C LYS A 88 45.35 -0.71 20.23
N SER A 89 45.92 -1.54 19.36
CA SER A 89 45.17 -2.41 18.44
C SER A 89 45.00 -3.79 19.07
N VAL A 90 43.80 -4.39 19.03
CA VAL A 90 43.57 -5.76 19.53
C VAL A 90 43.67 -6.76 18.38
N VAL A 91 44.46 -7.83 18.57
CA VAL A 91 44.54 -8.94 17.63
C VAL A 91 43.38 -9.90 17.89
N LEU A 92 42.59 -10.17 16.84
CA LEU A 92 41.47 -11.11 16.89
C LEU A 92 41.90 -12.54 16.56
N ASN A 93 41.17 -13.51 17.11
CA ASN A 93 41.42 -14.95 17.01
C ASN A 93 41.11 -15.50 15.60
N THR A 94 41.91 -15.11 14.62
CA THR A 94 41.83 -15.63 13.24
C THR A 94 42.64 -16.91 13.09
N PHE A 95 42.15 -17.84 12.27
CA PHE A 95 42.77 -19.14 12.02
C PHE A 95 42.43 -19.68 10.63
N PHE A 96 43.13 -20.71 10.18
CA PHE A 96 42.77 -21.46 8.97
C PHE A 96 42.12 -22.80 9.30
N ILE A 97 41.01 -23.07 8.63
CA ILE A 97 40.24 -24.32 8.73
C ILE A 97 39.99 -24.87 7.33
N TYR A 98 39.97 -26.20 7.17
CA TYR A 98 39.67 -26.81 5.87
C TYR A 98 38.23 -27.30 5.88
N ALA A 99 37.41 -26.81 4.94
CA ALA A 99 36.06 -27.32 4.71
C ALA A 99 36.06 -28.30 3.53
N LYS A 100 35.30 -29.39 3.66
CA LYS A 100 35.13 -30.39 2.61
C LYS A 100 34.08 -29.94 1.59
N THR A 101 34.40 -30.10 0.31
CA THR A 101 33.52 -29.81 -0.82
C THR A 101 32.64 -31.02 -1.16
N ALA A 102 31.57 -30.80 -1.94
CA ALA A 102 30.64 -31.86 -2.34
C ALA A 102 31.27 -32.97 -3.21
N ASP A 103 32.38 -32.69 -3.89
CA ASP A 103 33.20 -33.65 -4.65
C ASP A 103 34.29 -34.35 -3.79
N GLY A 104 34.35 -34.05 -2.48
CA GLY A 104 35.27 -34.67 -1.52
C GLY A 104 36.65 -34.01 -1.39
N CYS A 105 36.93 -32.95 -2.16
CA CYS A 105 38.11 -32.12 -1.99
C CYS A 105 38.05 -31.26 -0.71
N ARG A 106 39.13 -30.51 -0.41
CA ARG A 106 39.22 -29.60 0.73
C ARG A 106 39.57 -28.19 0.27
N VAL A 107 38.84 -27.20 0.78
CA VAL A 107 39.12 -25.77 0.57
C VAL A 107 39.58 -25.19 1.90
N LYS A 108 40.74 -24.51 1.88
CA LYS A 108 41.25 -23.75 3.03
C LYS A 108 40.45 -22.45 3.15
N LEU A 109 39.83 -22.24 4.30
CA LEU A 109 39.00 -21.09 4.65
C LEU A 109 39.66 -20.31 5.78
N ARG A 110 39.53 -18.98 5.76
CA ARG A 110 39.92 -18.12 6.88
C ARG A 110 38.77 -18.01 7.87
N GLY A 111 39.00 -18.51 9.08
CA GLY A 111 38.06 -18.54 10.19
C GLY A 111 38.29 -17.40 11.19
N LEU A 112 37.20 -16.96 11.82
CA LEU A 112 37.22 -16.16 13.06
C LEU A 112 36.64 -17.01 14.20
N LEU A 113 37.36 -17.09 15.32
CA LEU A 113 36.94 -17.86 16.49
C LEU A 113 36.34 -16.92 17.56
N ASP A 114 35.04 -17.08 17.83
CA ASP A 114 34.25 -16.17 18.67
C ASP A 114 33.50 -16.94 19.76
N ASN A 115 33.78 -16.64 21.04
CA ASN A 115 33.10 -17.24 22.18
C ASN A 115 31.77 -16.56 22.54
N ALA A 116 31.48 -15.36 22.00
CA ALA A 116 30.23 -14.64 22.24
C ALA A 116 29.11 -15.08 21.28
N SER A 117 29.45 -15.58 20.09
CA SER A 117 28.48 -16.15 19.14
C SER A 117 28.02 -17.55 19.57
N THR A 118 26.70 -17.75 19.65
CA THR A 118 26.07 -19.07 19.89
C THR A 118 25.87 -19.89 18.63
N LEU A 119 26.24 -19.35 17.46
CA LEU A 119 26.06 -19.95 16.14
C LEU A 119 27.37 -19.92 15.37
N CYS A 120 27.61 -20.94 14.55
CA CYS A 120 28.59 -20.85 13.48
C CYS A 120 27.94 -20.20 12.24
N ILE A 121 28.70 -19.42 11.48
CA ILE A 121 28.23 -18.68 10.30
C ILE A 121 29.18 -18.93 9.14
N ILE A 122 28.66 -19.14 7.92
CA ILE A 122 29.46 -19.19 6.69
C ILE A 122 28.97 -18.13 5.71
N ARG A 123 29.91 -17.54 4.95
CA ARG A 123 29.61 -16.58 3.88
C ARG A 123 28.96 -17.29 2.69
N GLU A 124 27.94 -16.68 2.09
CA GLU A 124 27.06 -17.34 1.12
C GLU A 124 27.79 -17.77 -0.17
N ASP A 125 28.72 -16.96 -0.67
CA ASP A 125 29.60 -17.29 -1.79
C ASP A 125 30.47 -18.52 -1.50
N VAL A 126 31.00 -18.65 -0.27
CA VAL A 126 31.80 -19.80 0.16
C VAL A 126 30.93 -21.05 0.24
N ALA A 127 29.75 -20.97 0.84
CA ALA A 127 28.82 -22.10 0.90
C ALA A 127 28.42 -22.58 -0.51
N ARG A 128 28.19 -21.65 -1.44
CA ARG A 128 27.94 -21.97 -2.87
C ARG A 128 29.17 -22.61 -3.53
N LYS A 129 30.38 -22.07 -3.30
CA LYS A 129 31.65 -22.59 -3.83
C LYS A 129 31.98 -23.99 -3.31
N LEU A 130 31.58 -24.33 -2.08
CA LEU A 130 31.73 -25.67 -1.52
C LEU A 130 30.79 -26.72 -2.16
N GLY A 131 29.76 -26.28 -2.89
CA GLY A 131 28.75 -27.16 -3.49
C GLY A 131 27.80 -27.83 -2.49
N ILE A 132 27.84 -27.42 -1.22
CA ILE A 132 27.10 -28.04 -0.13
C ILE A 132 25.60 -27.72 -0.17
N LYS A 133 24.77 -28.68 0.26
CA LYS A 133 23.31 -28.55 0.21
C LYS A 133 22.81 -27.55 1.26
N LEU A 134 22.21 -26.47 0.79
CA LEU A 134 21.52 -25.49 1.63
C LEU A 134 20.15 -26.00 2.09
N LYS A 135 19.84 -25.82 3.37
CA LYS A 135 18.54 -26.09 3.99
C LYS A 135 17.84 -24.75 4.26
N SER A 136 16.61 -24.58 3.75
CA SER A 136 15.80 -23.40 4.05
C SER A 136 15.40 -23.38 5.52
N ILE A 137 15.59 -22.23 6.18
CA ILE A 137 15.21 -21.94 7.56
C ILE A 137 14.61 -20.54 7.67
N ASN A 138 14.03 -20.22 8.82
CA ASN A 138 13.60 -18.88 9.17
C ASN A 138 13.93 -18.64 10.64
N GLN A 139 15.15 -18.15 10.89
CA GLN A 139 15.71 -17.93 12.22
C GLN A 139 16.22 -16.50 12.32
N GLY A 140 15.95 -15.83 13.45
CA GLY A 140 16.57 -14.53 13.75
C GLY A 140 17.96 -14.73 14.36
N ILE A 141 18.95 -13.99 13.87
CA ILE A 141 20.20 -13.72 14.60
C ILE A 141 20.07 -12.32 15.19
N THR A 142 20.07 -12.25 16.53
CA THR A 142 20.07 -11.00 17.29
C THR A 142 21.45 -10.78 17.90
N GLY A 143 21.88 -9.54 18.01
CA GLY A 143 23.05 -9.20 18.83
C GLY A 143 22.99 -7.79 19.40
N ILE A 144 24.10 -7.05 19.27
CA ILE A 144 24.29 -5.79 20.00
C ILE A 144 23.21 -4.78 19.60
N ASN A 145 22.67 -4.08 20.60
CA ASN A 145 21.54 -3.15 20.47
C ASN A 145 20.22 -3.79 19.97
N GLY A 146 20.03 -5.11 20.12
CA GLY A 146 18.76 -5.79 19.80
C GLY A 146 18.44 -5.93 18.31
N VAL A 147 19.35 -5.51 17.44
CA VAL A 147 19.20 -5.64 15.98
C VAL A 147 19.12 -7.12 15.62
N THR A 148 18.03 -7.51 14.93
CA THR A 148 17.76 -8.89 14.53
C THR A 148 17.71 -9.02 13.02
N GLN A 149 18.60 -9.85 12.45
CA GLN A 149 18.60 -10.19 11.02
C GLN A 149 17.98 -11.57 10.78
N SER A 150 17.18 -11.72 9.72
CA SER A 150 16.57 -13.01 9.36
C SER A 150 17.49 -13.86 8.48
N VAL A 151 17.84 -15.05 8.96
CA VAL A 151 18.58 -16.08 8.23
C VAL A 151 17.62 -16.93 7.40
N LYS A 152 17.90 -17.07 6.11
CA LYS A 152 17.10 -17.84 5.14
C LYS A 152 17.60 -19.28 4.94
N TYR A 153 18.88 -19.53 5.18
CA TYR A 153 19.51 -20.83 4.90
C TYR A 153 20.51 -21.25 5.99
N SER A 154 20.59 -22.56 6.24
CA SER A 154 21.70 -23.18 6.97
C SER A 154 22.33 -24.31 6.15
N ALA A 155 23.56 -24.68 6.48
CA ALA A 155 24.29 -25.77 5.84
C ALA A 155 25.11 -26.55 6.88
N ASN A 156 25.22 -27.87 6.68
CA ASN A 156 26.11 -28.71 7.50
C ASN A 156 27.43 -28.88 6.75
N ILE A 157 28.54 -28.61 7.44
CA ILE A 157 29.88 -28.52 6.83
C ILE A 157 30.83 -29.46 7.59
N GLU A 158 31.44 -30.40 6.88
CA GLU A 158 32.54 -31.20 7.44
C GLU A 158 33.82 -30.36 7.38
N VAL A 159 34.38 -30.06 8.56
CA VAL A 159 35.57 -29.22 8.73
C VAL A 159 36.67 -29.98 9.46
N SER A 160 37.93 -29.70 9.11
CA SER A 160 39.11 -30.34 9.72
C SER A 160 40.33 -29.43 9.81
N ASN A 161 41.23 -29.75 10.72
CA ASN A 161 42.57 -29.17 10.78
C ASN A 161 43.51 -29.80 9.72
N HIS A 162 44.70 -29.22 9.52
CA HIS A 162 45.55 -29.56 8.37
C HIS A 162 45.85 -31.07 8.23
N ASP A 163 46.25 -31.69 9.34
CA ASP A 163 46.69 -33.09 9.49
C ASP A 163 45.55 -34.11 9.73
N TYR A 164 44.28 -33.67 9.76
CA TYR A 164 43.09 -34.46 10.10
C TYR A 164 43.03 -35.02 11.53
N THR A 165 43.91 -34.60 12.46
CA THR A 165 43.79 -35.03 13.88
C THR A 165 42.55 -34.46 14.58
N PHE A 166 41.88 -33.49 13.95
CA PHE A 166 40.58 -32.96 14.34
C PHE A 166 39.63 -32.84 13.14
N SER A 167 38.41 -33.36 13.27
CA SER A 167 37.33 -33.18 12.31
C SER A 167 35.96 -33.14 13.00
N ARG A 168 35.06 -32.26 12.52
CA ARG A 168 33.68 -32.09 13.01
C ARG A 168 32.75 -31.78 11.86
N ILE A 169 31.47 -32.10 12.03
CA ILE A 169 30.38 -31.57 11.19
C ILE A 169 29.77 -30.40 11.94
N VAL A 170 29.72 -29.22 11.32
CA VAL A 170 29.26 -27.97 11.93
C VAL A 170 28.02 -27.47 11.19
N GLN A 171 26.96 -27.14 11.92
CA GLN A 171 25.80 -26.48 11.35
C GLN A 171 26.03 -24.97 11.30
N CYS A 172 26.23 -24.42 10.11
CA CYS A 172 26.42 -22.98 9.90
C CYS A 172 25.12 -22.31 9.43
N SER A 173 24.82 -21.14 9.98
CA SER A 173 23.91 -20.18 9.34
C SER A 173 24.59 -19.57 8.11
N VAL A 174 23.86 -19.34 7.03
CA VAL A 174 24.42 -18.78 5.79
C VAL A 174 24.01 -17.32 5.66
N LEU A 175 24.99 -16.43 5.57
CA LEU A 175 24.79 -14.98 5.42
C LEU A 175 25.59 -14.43 4.23
N PRO A 176 25.12 -13.35 3.56
CA PRO A 176 25.88 -12.72 2.46
C PRO A 176 27.27 -12.20 2.88
N LYS A 177 27.40 -11.74 4.12
CA LYS A 177 28.62 -11.17 4.72
C LYS A 177 28.67 -11.57 6.20
N ILE A 178 29.88 -11.76 6.74
CA ILE A 178 30.10 -12.01 8.18
C ILE A 178 30.64 -10.74 8.85
N THR A 179 31.79 -10.26 8.39
CA THR A 179 32.45 -9.02 8.81
C THR A 179 33.06 -8.30 7.61
N ASP A 180 33.57 -7.09 7.82
CA ASP A 180 34.60 -6.50 6.95
C ASP A 180 35.95 -7.21 7.10
N ALA A 181 36.97 -6.74 6.38
CA ALA A 181 38.31 -7.31 6.43
C ALA A 181 38.91 -7.20 7.85
N ILE A 182 39.51 -8.30 8.33
CA ILE A 182 40.15 -8.37 9.64
C ILE A 182 41.66 -8.62 9.46
N PRO A 183 42.53 -7.88 10.16
CA PRO A 183 42.28 -6.56 10.76
C PRO A 183 41.86 -5.53 9.70
N VAL A 184 41.21 -4.43 10.10
CA VAL A 184 40.79 -3.36 9.16
C VAL A 184 41.97 -2.70 8.45
N SER A 185 43.10 -2.55 9.16
CA SER A 185 44.37 -2.05 8.62
C SER A 185 45.51 -3.01 8.93
N LYS A 186 46.58 -2.96 8.12
CA LYS A 186 47.75 -3.81 8.34
C LYS A 186 48.42 -3.47 9.67
N LEU A 187 48.60 -4.48 10.52
CA LEU A 187 49.27 -4.34 11.81
C LEU A 187 50.79 -4.39 11.62
N ASN A 188 51.51 -3.55 12.36
CA ASN A 188 52.98 -3.65 12.41
C ASN A 188 53.38 -4.77 13.38
N ILE A 189 54.04 -5.80 12.86
CA ILE A 189 54.51 -6.96 13.61
C ILE A 189 56.03 -7.07 13.69
N SER A 190 56.76 -6.03 13.28
CA SER A 190 58.22 -6.07 13.13
C SER A 190 58.98 -6.34 14.44
N GLU A 191 58.36 -6.02 15.58
CA GLU A 191 58.91 -6.22 16.93
C GLU A 191 58.40 -7.51 17.60
N LEU A 192 57.50 -8.26 16.95
CA LEU A 192 57.00 -9.54 17.46
C LEU A 192 58.00 -10.66 17.16
N ASN A 193 58.85 -10.96 18.14
CA ASN A 193 59.72 -12.14 18.13
C ASN A 193 58.90 -13.42 18.32
N ILE A 194 58.25 -13.89 17.25
CA ILE A 194 57.53 -15.17 17.24
C ILE A 194 58.55 -16.33 17.26
N PRO A 195 58.56 -17.19 18.30
CA PRO A 195 59.48 -18.33 18.35
C PRO A 195 59.27 -19.29 17.18
N SER A 196 60.36 -19.81 16.60
CA SER A 196 60.30 -20.75 15.46
C SER A 196 59.64 -22.10 15.78
N SER A 197 59.38 -22.39 17.06
CA SER A 197 58.62 -23.55 17.53
C SER A 197 57.10 -23.34 17.53
N ILE A 198 56.60 -22.14 17.22
CA ILE A 198 55.17 -21.80 17.21
C ILE A 198 54.64 -21.83 15.77
N GLU A 199 53.86 -22.86 15.45
CA GLU A 199 53.05 -22.90 14.22
C GLU A 199 51.79 -22.05 14.40
N LEU A 200 51.66 -20.96 13.66
CA LEU A 200 50.53 -20.03 13.75
C LEU A 200 49.27 -20.59 13.07
N ALA A 201 48.13 -20.42 13.74
CA ALA A 201 46.83 -20.82 13.19
C ALA A 201 46.41 -19.96 11.98
N ASP A 202 46.77 -18.68 11.96
CA ASP A 202 46.71 -17.79 10.79
C ASP A 202 48.07 -17.09 10.60
N SER A 203 48.83 -17.50 9.59
CA SER A 203 50.10 -16.85 9.22
C SER A 203 49.95 -15.45 8.61
N SER A 204 48.70 -15.00 8.39
CA SER A 204 48.30 -13.72 7.82
C SER A 204 47.44 -12.87 8.77
N PHE A 205 47.44 -13.18 10.08
CA PHE A 205 46.63 -12.51 11.12
C PHE A 205 46.81 -10.98 11.16
N TYR A 206 47.92 -10.45 10.65
CA TYR A 206 48.30 -9.04 10.65
C TYR A 206 47.94 -8.29 9.35
N THR A 207 47.47 -9.00 8.32
CA THR A 207 47.05 -8.42 7.03
C THR A 207 45.53 -8.43 6.86
N PRO A 208 44.91 -7.32 6.40
CA PRO A 208 43.48 -7.28 6.12
C PRO A 208 43.05 -8.38 5.14
N GLY A 209 42.03 -9.12 5.50
CA GLY A 209 41.43 -10.14 4.65
C GLY A 209 40.05 -10.55 5.15
N GLN A 210 39.19 -11.02 4.25
CA GLN A 210 37.83 -11.44 4.59
C GLN A 210 37.82 -12.69 5.47
N ILE A 211 36.76 -12.83 6.27
CA ILE A 211 36.43 -14.05 7.02
C ILE A 211 35.43 -14.86 6.20
N ASP A 212 35.74 -16.13 5.97
CA ASP A 212 34.91 -17.09 5.25
C ASP A 212 33.92 -17.80 6.16
N ILE A 213 34.33 -18.06 7.41
CA ILE A 213 33.56 -18.79 8.41
C ILE A 213 33.80 -18.20 9.82
N LEU A 214 32.72 -18.00 10.58
CA LEU A 214 32.78 -17.71 12.01
C LEU A 214 32.45 -18.99 12.78
N VAL A 215 33.30 -19.35 13.73
CA VAL A 215 33.12 -20.51 14.60
C VAL A 215 32.76 -20.04 16.00
N GLY A 216 31.54 -20.36 16.42
CA GLY A 216 30.96 -19.95 17.70
C GLY A 216 31.38 -20.80 18.89
N SER A 217 30.75 -20.52 20.03
CA SER A 217 31.01 -21.14 21.34
C SER A 217 30.86 -22.67 21.37
N GLU A 218 30.06 -23.25 20.46
CA GLU A 218 29.86 -24.70 20.29
C GLU A 218 31.19 -25.46 20.13
N LEU A 219 32.10 -24.95 19.31
CA LEU A 219 33.43 -25.55 19.10
C LEU A 219 34.55 -24.81 19.83
N PHE A 220 34.32 -23.57 20.28
CA PHE A 220 35.35 -22.70 20.87
C PHE A 220 36.19 -23.43 21.93
N PHE A 221 35.55 -23.96 22.96
CA PHE A 221 36.23 -24.66 24.06
C PHE A 221 36.73 -26.06 23.67
N GLU A 222 36.18 -26.68 22.62
CA GLU A 222 36.67 -27.98 22.12
C GLU A 222 37.97 -27.83 21.33
N ILE A 223 38.22 -26.66 20.74
CA ILE A 223 39.38 -26.36 19.88
C ILE A 223 40.61 -25.94 20.69
N LEU A 224 40.41 -25.29 21.83
CA LEU A 224 41.48 -24.84 22.72
C LEU A 224 42.28 -26.02 23.31
N LYS A 225 43.58 -25.80 23.49
CA LYS A 225 44.51 -26.69 24.20
C LYS A 225 45.10 -25.96 25.42
N PRO A 226 45.62 -26.66 26.44
CA PRO A 226 46.08 -26.02 27.67
C PRO A 226 47.36 -25.20 27.52
N GLU A 227 48.17 -25.39 26.47
CA GLU A 227 49.43 -24.67 26.31
C GLU A 227 49.21 -23.22 25.87
N GLN A 228 49.94 -22.31 26.50
CA GLN A 228 49.94 -20.88 26.21
C GLN A 228 51.38 -20.37 26.25
N HIS A 229 51.83 -19.64 25.23
CA HIS A 229 53.07 -18.86 25.29
C HIS A 229 52.73 -17.37 25.37
N ARG A 230 53.44 -16.62 26.22
CA ARG A 230 53.30 -15.17 26.34
C ARG A 230 54.61 -14.50 25.96
N LEU A 231 54.55 -13.38 25.25
CA LEU A 231 55.74 -12.56 25.03
C LEU A 231 56.16 -11.85 26.33
N GLN A 232 57.41 -11.39 26.37
CA GLN A 232 58.03 -10.82 27.58
C GLN A 232 57.34 -9.56 28.09
N ASP A 233 56.64 -8.84 27.21
CA ASP A 233 55.85 -7.65 27.55
C ASP A 233 54.45 -7.99 28.12
N GLY A 234 54.05 -9.26 28.07
CA GLY A 234 52.75 -9.77 28.50
C GLY A 234 51.56 -9.35 27.64
N ASN A 235 51.74 -8.51 26.62
CA ASN A 235 50.64 -7.94 25.85
C ASN A 235 50.12 -8.88 24.77
N VAL A 236 50.98 -9.78 24.25
CA VAL A 236 50.63 -10.76 23.21
C VAL A 236 50.76 -12.20 23.73
N ILE A 237 49.75 -12.98 23.37
CA ILE A 237 49.52 -14.36 23.77
C ILE A 237 49.42 -15.21 22.51
N PHE A 238 50.16 -16.32 22.51
CA PHE A 238 49.96 -17.44 21.60
C PHE A 238 49.19 -18.53 22.34
N GLN A 239 47.91 -18.70 21.99
CA GLN A 239 47.03 -19.70 22.59
C GLN A 239 47.03 -20.96 21.72
N ASN A 240 47.48 -22.10 22.25
CA ASN A 240 47.51 -23.35 21.49
C ASN A 240 46.09 -23.86 21.19
N THR A 241 45.91 -24.43 20.00
CA THR A 241 44.64 -25.02 19.56
C THR A 241 44.85 -26.25 18.69
N LYS A 242 43.75 -26.91 18.30
CA LYS A 242 43.74 -27.96 17.27
C LYS A 242 44.11 -27.47 15.85
N PHE A 243 44.18 -26.15 15.62
CA PHE A 243 44.54 -25.53 14.33
C PHE A 243 45.90 -24.82 14.33
N GLY A 244 46.70 -24.96 15.39
CA GLY A 244 47.92 -24.17 15.62
C GLY A 244 47.70 -23.10 16.69
N TYR A 245 48.65 -22.19 16.86
CA TYR A 245 48.57 -21.13 17.87
C TYR A 245 47.81 -19.91 17.34
N LEU A 246 46.72 -19.56 18.01
CA LEU A 246 46.03 -18.28 17.82
C LEU A 246 46.87 -17.15 18.41
N VAL A 247 46.97 -16.04 17.68
CA VAL A 247 47.56 -14.79 18.20
C VAL A 247 46.43 -13.95 18.79
N THR A 248 46.58 -13.54 20.05
CA THR A 248 45.63 -12.66 20.72
C THR A 248 46.36 -11.67 21.63
N GLY A 249 45.72 -10.55 21.95
CA GLY A 249 46.29 -9.51 22.81
C GLY A 249 46.38 -8.13 22.15
N MET A 250 47.17 -7.24 22.74
CA MET A 250 47.28 -5.83 22.36
C MET A 250 48.61 -5.54 21.67
N LEU A 251 48.58 -4.80 20.56
CA LEU A 251 49.76 -4.21 19.92
C LEU A 251 49.78 -2.69 20.14
N PRO A 252 50.96 -2.10 20.43
CA PRO A 252 51.12 -0.65 20.60
C PRO A 252 51.08 0.06 19.24
N GLN A 253 49.89 0.24 18.70
CA GLN A 253 49.64 0.94 17.45
C GLN A 253 48.42 1.85 17.62
N LEU A 254 48.59 3.14 17.28
CA LEU A 254 47.54 4.15 17.28
C LEU A 254 46.42 3.73 16.33
N GLN A 255 45.23 3.48 16.87
CA GLN A 255 44.00 3.35 16.09
C GLN A 255 43.14 4.61 16.27
N THR A 256 42.70 5.18 15.14
CA THR A 256 41.80 6.33 15.08
C THR A 256 40.33 5.96 15.25
N GLN A 257 39.99 4.67 15.24
CA GLN A 257 38.63 4.14 15.32
C GLN A 257 38.62 2.89 16.21
N ALA A 258 37.60 2.75 17.07
CA ALA A 258 37.29 1.49 17.72
C ALA A 258 36.21 0.76 16.93
N ASN A 259 36.53 -0.48 16.52
CA ASN A 259 35.72 -1.27 15.60
C ASN A 259 34.98 -2.38 16.35
N CYS A 260 33.65 -2.42 16.20
CA CYS A 260 32.81 -3.52 16.66
C CYS A 260 32.39 -4.36 15.46
N TYR A 261 32.93 -5.58 15.33
CA TYR A 261 32.70 -6.47 14.19
C TYR A 261 31.36 -7.21 14.32
N PHE A 262 30.26 -6.46 14.29
CA PHE A 262 28.91 -7.01 14.29
C PHE A 262 28.34 -7.14 12.86
N ILE A 263 27.36 -8.02 12.67
CA ILE A 263 26.66 -8.20 11.39
C ILE A 263 25.88 -6.92 11.08
N SER A 264 26.38 -6.13 10.13
CA SER A 264 25.75 -4.88 9.72
C SER A 264 24.86 -5.08 8.50
N GLU A 265 23.57 -4.76 8.66
CA GLU A 265 22.84 -3.94 7.67
C GLU A 265 21.55 -3.36 8.30
N PRO A 266 21.52 -2.07 8.68
CA PRO A 266 20.29 -1.33 8.87
C PRO A 266 19.77 -0.85 7.51
N ASN A 267 18.49 -1.10 7.22
CA ASN A 267 17.87 -0.68 5.96
C ASN A 267 17.63 0.84 5.97
N LEU A 268 18.67 1.59 5.63
CA LEU A 268 18.63 3.05 5.57
C LEU A 268 17.49 3.50 4.63
N ASP A 269 17.34 2.88 3.46
CA ASP A 269 16.31 3.19 2.44
C ASP A 269 14.86 3.14 2.96
N MET A 270 14.48 2.17 3.81
CA MET A 270 13.13 2.14 4.41
C MET A 270 12.97 3.21 5.48
N THR A 271 13.99 3.41 6.31
CA THR A 271 14.06 4.58 7.18
C THR A 271 14.11 5.83 6.34
N VAL A 272 14.47 5.77 5.06
CA VAL A 272 14.54 6.84 4.08
C VAL A 272 13.29 6.91 3.18
N LYS A 273 12.18 6.18 3.45
CA LYS A 273 10.94 6.23 2.64
C LYS A 273 9.64 6.80 3.28
N LYS A 274 9.42 6.77 4.60
CA LYS A 274 8.29 7.41 5.33
C LYS A 274 8.28 8.96 5.67
N PHE A 275 9.32 9.68 6.12
CA PHE A 275 9.41 11.19 6.19
C PHE A 275 8.83 11.90 4.98
N PHE A 276 9.27 11.69 3.73
CA PHE A 276 8.63 12.43 2.65
C PHE A 276 7.19 11.92 2.48
N GLU A 277 6.84 10.68 2.87
CA GLU A 277 5.43 10.27 3.02
C GLU A 277 4.68 10.96 4.20
N LEU A 278 5.35 11.76 5.05
CA LEU A 278 4.82 12.45 6.24
C LEU A 278 4.95 13.99 6.19
N GLU A 279 6.01 14.50 5.57
CA GLU A 279 6.32 15.92 5.33
C GLU A 279 5.74 16.38 4.00
N SER A 280 5.56 15.49 3.01
CA SER A 280 4.76 15.85 1.83
C SER A 280 3.32 16.07 2.26
N LEU A 281 2.77 17.22 1.89
CA LEU A 281 1.34 17.44 1.98
C LEU A 281 0.63 16.62 0.90
N PRO A 282 -0.66 16.27 1.09
CA PRO A 282 -1.46 15.63 0.06
C PRO A 282 -1.54 16.53 -1.19
N GLY A 283 -0.70 16.25 -2.19
CA GLY A 283 -0.58 17.07 -3.41
C GLY A 283 0.84 17.09 -3.99
N ASP A 284 1.86 17.21 -3.14
CA ASP A 284 3.24 17.52 -3.53
C ASP A 284 3.90 16.43 -4.41
N SER A 285 3.40 15.19 -4.34
CA SER A 285 3.95 14.04 -5.08
C SER A 285 3.32 13.79 -6.45
N ARG A 286 2.27 14.53 -6.84
CA ARG A 286 1.47 14.20 -8.05
C ARG A 286 2.02 14.72 -9.37
N GLU A 287 2.86 15.75 -9.36
CA GLU A 287 3.43 16.30 -10.61
C GLU A 287 4.68 15.55 -11.09
N ILE A 288 5.33 14.77 -10.23
CA ILE A 288 6.72 14.33 -10.47
C ILE A 288 6.81 13.10 -11.40
N THR A 289 5.83 12.19 -11.43
CA THR A 289 5.70 11.16 -12.49
C THR A 289 4.25 10.70 -12.69
N LYS A 290 3.59 11.19 -13.76
CA LYS A 290 2.39 10.51 -14.29
C LYS A 290 2.79 9.15 -14.85
N SER A 291 1.98 8.12 -14.60
CA SER A 291 2.18 6.80 -15.17
C SER A 291 1.87 6.76 -16.68
N GLU A 292 2.42 5.78 -17.40
CA GLU A 292 2.12 5.56 -18.84
C GLU A 292 0.61 5.37 -19.07
N GLU A 293 -0.09 4.73 -18.14
CA GLU A 293 -1.55 4.59 -18.16
C GLU A 293 -2.28 5.94 -18.07
N GLU A 294 -1.86 6.82 -17.16
CA GLU A 294 -2.45 8.15 -16.98
C GLU A 294 -2.19 9.05 -18.20
N ILE A 295 -0.99 8.98 -18.78
CA ILE A 295 -0.64 9.69 -20.02
C ILE A 295 -1.53 9.20 -21.17
N TYR A 296 -1.61 7.88 -21.40
CA TYR A 296 -2.45 7.31 -22.46
C TYR A 296 -3.93 7.66 -22.25
N CYS A 297 -4.45 7.60 -21.02
CA CYS A 297 -5.85 7.94 -20.76
C CYS A 297 -6.15 9.42 -21.01
N GLU A 298 -5.24 10.34 -20.66
CA GLU A 298 -5.37 11.76 -20.94
C GLU A 298 -5.33 12.04 -22.45
N GLU A 299 -4.35 11.49 -23.18
CA GLU A 299 -4.24 11.61 -24.64
C GLU A 299 -5.47 11.01 -25.35
N HIS A 300 -5.91 9.82 -24.93
CA HIS A 300 -7.10 9.17 -25.45
C HIS A 300 -8.35 10.01 -25.22
N PHE A 301 -8.53 10.56 -24.01
CA PHE A 301 -9.65 11.44 -23.71
C PHE A 301 -9.63 12.66 -24.63
N VAL A 302 -8.55 13.44 -24.61
CA VAL A 302 -8.41 14.69 -25.37
C VAL A 302 -8.61 14.48 -26.88
N LYS A 303 -8.19 13.34 -27.42
CA LYS A 303 -8.36 12.98 -28.82
C LYS A 303 -9.77 12.55 -29.21
N THR A 304 -10.60 12.07 -28.27
CA THR A 304 -11.86 11.37 -28.58
C THR A 304 -13.13 11.99 -28.00
N TYR A 305 -13.03 12.86 -27.00
CA TYR A 305 -14.20 13.55 -26.47
C TYR A 305 -14.78 14.54 -27.49
N LYS A 306 -16.08 14.78 -27.40
CA LYS A 306 -16.84 15.76 -28.20
C LYS A 306 -18.10 16.16 -27.46
N ARG A 307 -18.72 17.29 -27.81
CA ARG A 307 -20.08 17.63 -27.36
C ARG A 307 -21.12 17.25 -28.41
N ASP A 308 -22.34 16.96 -27.97
CA ASP A 308 -23.50 16.83 -28.85
C ASP A 308 -24.23 18.18 -29.03
N GLN A 309 -25.32 18.17 -29.80
CA GLN A 309 -26.14 19.38 -30.08
C GLN A 309 -26.83 19.97 -28.84
N THR A 310 -26.90 19.22 -27.74
CA THR A 310 -27.43 19.66 -26.44
C THR A 310 -26.34 20.14 -25.47
N GLY A 311 -25.08 20.14 -25.93
CA GLY A 311 -23.90 20.49 -25.13
C GLY A 311 -23.33 19.32 -24.32
N ARG A 312 -23.98 18.16 -24.29
CA ARG A 312 -23.55 17.02 -23.47
C ARG A 312 -22.29 16.39 -24.03
N PHE A 313 -21.34 16.08 -23.16
CA PHE A 313 -20.12 15.36 -23.54
C PHE A 313 -20.41 13.92 -23.94
N ILE A 314 -19.82 13.50 -25.06
CA ILE A 314 -19.70 12.12 -25.52
C ILE A 314 -18.22 11.73 -25.36
N VAL A 315 -17.95 10.66 -24.62
CA VAL A 315 -16.59 10.16 -24.35
C VAL A 315 -16.43 8.71 -24.81
N GLN A 316 -15.17 8.29 -25.02
CA GLN A 316 -14.82 6.90 -25.27
C GLN A 316 -14.28 6.24 -23.99
N LEU A 317 -14.48 4.92 -23.91
CA LEU A 317 -13.90 4.05 -22.89
C LEU A 317 -12.42 3.81 -23.20
N PRO A 318 -11.49 4.10 -22.26
CA PRO A 318 -10.07 3.83 -22.44
C PRO A 318 -9.81 2.32 -22.29
N LEU A 319 -9.81 1.62 -23.43
CA LEU A 319 -9.53 0.19 -23.50
C LEU A 319 -8.01 -0.06 -23.54
N LYS A 320 -7.55 -1.03 -22.75
CA LYS A 320 -6.15 -1.48 -22.69
C LYS A 320 -5.84 -2.62 -23.68
N GLU A 321 -6.88 -3.37 -24.03
CA GLU A 321 -6.86 -4.55 -24.89
C GLU A 321 -8.01 -4.41 -25.90
N ASN A 322 -7.87 -4.98 -27.09
CA ASN A 322 -8.98 -5.03 -28.02
C ASN A 322 -10.08 -5.95 -27.47
N ALA A 323 -11.22 -5.36 -27.07
CA ALA A 323 -12.36 -6.07 -26.51
C ALA A 323 -12.82 -7.26 -27.38
N GLU A 324 -12.67 -7.14 -28.71
CA GLU A 324 -13.05 -8.16 -29.67
C GLU A 324 -12.24 -9.46 -29.58
N SER A 325 -10.97 -9.35 -29.15
CA SER A 325 -10.07 -10.52 -29.07
C SER A 325 -10.05 -11.19 -27.70
N VAL A 326 -10.60 -10.57 -26.65
CA VAL A 326 -10.42 -11.02 -25.25
C VAL A 326 -11.72 -11.30 -24.48
N LEU A 327 -12.85 -10.68 -24.83
CA LEU A 327 -14.11 -10.90 -24.12
C LEU A 327 -14.85 -12.13 -24.65
N GLY A 328 -15.18 -13.06 -23.75
CA GLY A 328 -16.10 -14.16 -24.03
C GLY A 328 -17.57 -13.78 -23.84
N SER A 329 -18.45 -14.78 -23.84
CA SER A 329 -19.89 -14.57 -23.58
C SER A 329 -20.15 -14.22 -22.10
N SER A 330 -21.07 -13.28 -21.85
CA SER A 330 -21.59 -12.98 -20.51
C SER A 330 -23.12 -12.97 -20.39
N LYS A 331 -23.86 -13.12 -21.51
CA LYS A 331 -25.33 -13.01 -21.55
C LYS A 331 -26.03 -13.94 -20.55
N GLU A 332 -25.62 -15.21 -20.50
CA GLU A 332 -26.19 -16.18 -19.57
C GLU A 332 -26.00 -15.80 -18.10
N ASN A 333 -24.83 -15.27 -17.74
CA ASN A 333 -24.52 -14.86 -16.37
C ASN A 333 -25.42 -13.69 -15.97
N ALA A 334 -25.58 -12.70 -16.86
CA ALA A 334 -26.49 -11.58 -16.65
C ALA A 334 -27.95 -12.03 -16.48
N ILE A 335 -28.43 -12.99 -17.29
CA ILE A 335 -29.78 -13.57 -17.16
C ILE A 335 -29.94 -14.35 -15.85
N LYS A 336 -28.97 -15.19 -15.47
CA LYS A 336 -28.95 -15.93 -14.19
C LYS A 336 -29.04 -14.97 -13.01
N ARG A 337 -28.31 -13.85 -13.03
CA ARG A 337 -28.40 -12.81 -11.99
C ARG A 337 -29.74 -12.06 -12.00
N LEU A 338 -30.27 -11.69 -13.18
CA LEU A 338 -31.59 -11.05 -13.30
C LEU A 338 -32.70 -11.91 -12.69
N ASN A 339 -32.72 -13.22 -12.96
CA ASN A 339 -33.67 -14.14 -12.33
C ASN A 339 -33.47 -14.22 -10.80
N GLY A 340 -32.22 -14.16 -10.33
CA GLY A 340 -31.90 -14.03 -8.91
C GLY A 340 -32.38 -12.72 -8.25
N ILE A 341 -32.50 -11.62 -9.00
CA ILE A 341 -33.17 -10.39 -8.53
C ILE A 341 -34.67 -10.67 -8.37
N TRP A 342 -35.33 -11.23 -9.39
CA TRP A 342 -36.77 -11.50 -9.36
C TRP A 342 -37.21 -12.41 -8.21
N ASN A 343 -36.40 -13.40 -7.83
CA ASN A 343 -36.63 -14.23 -6.64
C ASN A 343 -36.67 -13.44 -5.31
N LYS A 344 -36.13 -12.21 -5.27
CA LYS A 344 -36.22 -11.27 -4.15
C LYS A 344 -37.37 -10.29 -4.31
N LEU A 345 -37.62 -9.79 -5.53
CA LEU A 345 -38.72 -8.86 -5.82
C LEU A 345 -40.08 -9.50 -5.52
N ASN A 346 -40.28 -10.76 -5.95
CA ASN A 346 -41.51 -11.53 -5.68
C ASN A 346 -41.79 -11.76 -4.17
N LYS A 347 -40.86 -11.40 -3.28
CA LYS A 347 -41.01 -11.48 -1.82
C LYS A 347 -41.14 -10.11 -1.15
N ASN A 348 -41.04 -9.02 -1.91
CA ASN A 348 -41.04 -7.65 -1.41
C ASN A 348 -41.56 -6.68 -2.48
N ASN A 349 -42.87 -6.45 -2.46
CA ASN A 349 -43.58 -5.58 -3.42
C ASN A 349 -43.02 -4.14 -3.44
N THR A 350 -42.56 -3.62 -2.30
CA THR A 350 -41.95 -2.27 -2.23
C THR A 350 -40.63 -2.23 -3.01
N MET A 351 -39.79 -3.26 -2.85
CA MET A 351 -38.55 -3.41 -3.61
C MET A 351 -38.82 -3.63 -5.10
N GLU A 352 -39.87 -4.38 -5.45
CA GLU A 352 -40.31 -4.57 -6.84
C GLU A 352 -40.71 -3.24 -7.50
N THR A 353 -41.58 -2.46 -6.86
CA THR A 353 -42.06 -1.16 -7.37
C THR A 353 -40.88 -0.21 -7.59
N LEU A 354 -40.06 0.01 -6.57
CA LEU A 354 -38.89 0.90 -6.64
C LEU A 354 -37.87 0.46 -7.70
N TYR A 355 -37.70 -0.84 -7.92
CA TYR A 355 -36.82 -1.36 -8.97
C TYR A 355 -37.40 -1.12 -10.38
N LYS A 356 -38.70 -1.34 -10.57
CA LYS A 356 -39.38 -1.03 -11.85
C LYS A 356 -39.33 0.46 -12.16
N GLU A 357 -39.59 1.30 -11.17
CA GLU A 357 -39.52 2.77 -11.28
C GLU A 357 -38.11 3.21 -11.67
N PHE A 358 -37.07 2.74 -10.98
CA PHE A 358 -35.68 3.05 -11.32
C PHE A 358 -35.34 2.67 -12.77
N MET A 359 -35.71 1.46 -13.21
CA MET A 359 -35.37 1.00 -14.56
C MET A 359 -36.16 1.78 -15.63
N ARG A 360 -37.44 2.10 -15.39
CA ARG A 360 -38.24 2.95 -16.28
C ARG A 360 -37.72 4.39 -16.32
N GLU A 361 -37.29 4.96 -15.20
CA GLU A 361 -36.64 6.27 -15.16
C GLU A 361 -35.36 6.27 -16.02
N TYR A 362 -34.56 5.20 -15.92
CA TYR A 362 -33.33 5.03 -16.69
C TYR A 362 -33.59 4.95 -18.21
N GLU A 363 -34.69 4.30 -18.62
CA GLU A 363 -35.16 4.27 -20.01
C GLU A 363 -35.70 5.63 -20.48
N ASN A 364 -36.62 6.23 -19.71
CA ASN A 364 -37.29 7.49 -20.05
C ASN A 364 -36.33 8.69 -20.16
N LEU A 365 -35.24 8.68 -19.39
CA LEU A 365 -34.17 9.69 -19.47
C LEU A 365 -33.17 9.45 -20.62
N GLY A 366 -33.40 8.43 -21.47
CA GLY A 366 -32.51 8.06 -22.57
C GLY A 366 -31.16 7.50 -22.13
N HIS A 367 -30.98 7.17 -20.85
CA HIS A 367 -29.74 6.60 -20.34
C HIS A 367 -29.54 5.14 -20.78
N MET A 368 -30.61 4.45 -21.20
CA MET A 368 -30.54 3.16 -21.91
C MET A 368 -31.54 3.08 -23.06
N GLU A 369 -31.27 2.21 -24.03
CA GLU A 369 -32.09 2.01 -25.23
C GLU A 369 -32.30 0.51 -25.50
N GLU A 370 -33.55 0.09 -25.78
CA GLU A 370 -33.88 -1.31 -26.09
C GLU A 370 -33.29 -1.74 -27.45
N ILE A 371 -32.55 -2.85 -27.47
CA ILE A 371 -32.03 -3.47 -28.70
C ILE A 371 -33.12 -4.37 -29.28
N LYS A 372 -33.85 -3.86 -30.29
CA LYS A 372 -34.90 -4.62 -30.99
C LYS A 372 -34.36 -5.71 -31.91
N ASN A 373 -33.22 -5.47 -32.55
CA ASN A 373 -32.54 -6.40 -33.44
C ASN A 373 -31.11 -6.66 -32.91
N GLU A 374 -30.88 -7.82 -32.30
CA GLU A 374 -29.54 -8.20 -31.85
C GLU A 374 -28.67 -8.61 -33.06
N ILE A 375 -27.78 -7.71 -33.48
CA ILE A 375 -26.67 -8.07 -34.38
C ILE A 375 -25.64 -8.83 -33.55
N MET A 376 -25.43 -10.11 -33.87
CA MET A 376 -24.53 -11.00 -33.13
C MET A 376 -23.05 -10.75 -33.44
N ASP A 377 -22.74 -10.26 -34.65
CA ASP A 377 -21.36 -10.09 -35.15
C ASP A 377 -20.62 -8.89 -34.52
N LYS A 378 -21.32 -8.07 -33.73
CA LYS A 378 -20.69 -6.99 -32.94
C LYS A 378 -20.31 -7.49 -31.56
N VAL A 379 -19.06 -7.24 -31.18
CA VAL A 379 -18.56 -7.57 -29.85
C VAL A 379 -19.33 -6.81 -28.77
N ASN A 380 -19.75 -7.57 -27.77
CA ASN A 380 -20.72 -7.12 -26.80
C ASN A 380 -20.42 -7.70 -25.43
N TYR A 381 -20.79 -6.95 -24.39
CA TYR A 381 -20.64 -7.37 -23.01
C TYR A 381 -21.89 -7.02 -22.22
N TYR A 382 -22.54 -8.07 -21.71
CA TYR A 382 -23.69 -7.96 -20.82
C TYR A 382 -23.21 -7.76 -19.39
N ILE A 383 -23.34 -6.55 -18.87
CA ILE A 383 -23.06 -6.21 -17.48
C ILE A 383 -24.20 -6.76 -16.59
N PRO A 384 -23.94 -7.70 -15.67
CA PRO A 384 -24.94 -8.11 -14.69
C PRO A 384 -25.15 -7.01 -13.66
N HIS A 385 -26.39 -6.70 -13.31
CA HIS A 385 -26.72 -5.72 -12.27
C HIS A 385 -27.35 -6.38 -11.04
N HIS A 386 -27.53 -5.60 -9.98
CA HIS A 386 -28.28 -6.01 -8.79
C HIS A 386 -28.93 -4.80 -8.11
N ALA A 387 -30.07 -5.01 -7.45
CA ALA A 387 -30.76 -3.99 -6.66
C ALA A 387 -30.35 -4.07 -5.19
N ILE A 388 -29.82 -2.96 -4.65
CA ILE A 388 -29.52 -2.75 -3.24
C ILE A 388 -30.67 -1.96 -2.63
N PHE A 389 -31.44 -2.59 -1.74
CA PHE A 389 -32.53 -1.97 -0.99
C PHE A 389 -32.08 -1.65 0.44
N LYS A 390 -32.28 -0.40 0.88
CA LYS A 390 -31.95 0.14 2.21
C LYS A 390 -33.13 1.00 2.68
N PRO A 391 -34.15 0.42 3.35
CA PRO A 391 -35.38 1.14 3.70
C PRO A 391 -35.16 2.31 4.66
N GLU A 392 -34.07 2.29 5.45
CA GLU A 392 -33.65 3.38 6.34
C GLU A 392 -33.22 4.67 5.61
N LYS A 393 -33.03 4.63 4.28
CA LYS A 393 -32.67 5.82 3.50
C LYS A 393 -33.90 6.53 2.93
N THR A 394 -34.22 7.69 3.50
CA THR A 394 -35.36 8.55 3.12
C THR A 394 -35.37 8.97 1.64
N SER A 395 -34.20 9.31 1.07
CA SER A 395 -34.11 9.90 -0.29
C SER A 395 -33.80 8.91 -1.41
N THR A 396 -33.12 7.80 -1.13
CA THR A 396 -32.79 6.76 -2.13
C THR A 396 -32.87 5.36 -1.50
N PRO A 397 -34.09 4.85 -1.24
CA PRO A 397 -34.28 3.56 -0.58
C PRO A 397 -33.85 2.37 -1.46
N LEU A 398 -33.81 2.52 -2.78
CA LEU A 398 -33.28 1.52 -3.71
C LEU A 398 -32.22 2.13 -4.64
N ARG A 399 -31.16 1.37 -4.92
CA ARG A 399 -30.16 1.68 -5.96
C ARG A 399 -29.85 0.43 -6.76
N VAL A 400 -29.83 0.51 -8.09
CA VAL A 400 -29.27 -0.54 -8.95
C VAL A 400 -27.77 -0.31 -9.09
N VAL A 401 -26.97 -1.38 -9.04
CA VAL A 401 -25.52 -1.37 -9.21
C VAL A 401 -25.13 -2.35 -10.31
N PHE A 402 -24.29 -1.88 -11.25
CA PHE A 402 -23.80 -2.63 -12.39
C PHE A 402 -22.43 -3.26 -12.08
N ASP A 403 -22.29 -4.57 -12.25
CA ASP A 403 -21.06 -5.33 -11.97
C ASP A 403 -20.23 -5.53 -13.25
N ALA A 404 -19.50 -4.50 -13.65
CA ALA A 404 -18.55 -4.57 -14.75
C ALA A 404 -17.31 -5.45 -14.45
N SER A 405 -17.18 -5.97 -13.22
CA SER A 405 -16.14 -6.93 -12.84
C SER A 405 -16.54 -8.40 -13.05
N ALA A 406 -17.79 -8.67 -13.45
CA ALA A 406 -18.27 -10.03 -13.72
C ALA A 406 -17.51 -10.70 -14.88
N LYS A 407 -16.89 -11.85 -14.63
CA LYS A 407 -16.14 -12.56 -15.68
C LYS A 407 -17.06 -13.12 -16.76
N THR A 408 -16.61 -13.02 -18.01
CA THR A 408 -17.13 -13.71 -19.19
C THR A 408 -16.61 -15.17 -19.24
N THR A 409 -17.01 -15.94 -20.25
CA THR A 409 -16.48 -17.29 -20.49
C THR A 409 -14.98 -17.35 -20.75
N SER A 410 -14.32 -16.25 -21.16
CA SER A 410 -12.85 -16.20 -21.32
C SER A 410 -12.11 -15.93 -20.00
N GLY A 411 -12.82 -15.64 -18.91
CA GLY A 411 -12.23 -15.28 -17.62
C GLY A 411 -11.92 -13.78 -17.45
N PHE A 412 -12.00 -12.99 -18.53
CA PHE A 412 -11.91 -11.53 -18.52
C PHE A 412 -13.27 -10.89 -18.24
N SER A 413 -13.28 -9.66 -17.71
CA SER A 413 -14.44 -8.80 -17.49
C SER A 413 -14.23 -7.43 -18.15
N LEU A 414 -15.28 -6.61 -18.24
CA LEU A 414 -15.14 -5.26 -18.79
C LEU A 414 -14.13 -4.43 -17.98
N ASN A 415 -14.19 -4.50 -16.64
CA ASN A 415 -13.21 -3.84 -15.77
C ASN A 415 -11.79 -4.40 -15.89
N SER A 416 -11.60 -5.65 -16.32
CA SER A 416 -10.24 -6.16 -16.53
C SER A 416 -9.58 -5.62 -17.80
N ILE A 417 -10.34 -5.07 -18.75
CA ILE A 417 -9.84 -4.55 -20.04
C ILE A 417 -9.90 -3.02 -20.18
N LEU A 418 -10.46 -2.35 -19.17
CA LEU A 418 -10.47 -0.89 -19.06
C LEU A 418 -9.27 -0.41 -18.25
N LEU A 419 -8.74 0.75 -18.61
CA LEU A 419 -7.80 1.50 -17.79
C LEU A 419 -8.57 2.33 -16.76
N ASN A 420 -7.95 2.56 -15.60
CA ASN A 420 -8.47 3.41 -14.54
C ASN A 420 -8.28 4.90 -14.90
N GLY A 421 -7.13 5.24 -15.50
CA GLY A 421 -6.77 6.62 -15.89
C GLY A 421 -6.32 7.52 -14.73
N GLY A 422 -6.18 6.97 -13.53
CA GLY A 422 -5.62 7.66 -12.36
C GLY A 422 -6.58 8.60 -11.63
N ILE A 423 -6.05 9.32 -10.64
CA ILE A 423 -6.82 10.20 -9.76
C ILE A 423 -6.62 11.66 -10.17
N ILE A 424 -7.58 12.18 -10.95
CA ILE A 424 -7.63 13.59 -11.39
C ILE A 424 -8.04 14.56 -10.27
N GLN A 425 -8.69 14.04 -9.22
CA GLN A 425 -9.34 14.82 -8.17
C GLN A 425 -8.33 15.42 -7.19
N GLN A 426 -8.60 16.64 -6.74
CA GLN A 426 -7.89 17.24 -5.62
C GLN A 426 -8.05 16.36 -4.38
N ASP A 427 -7.08 16.41 -3.47
CA ASP A 427 -7.18 15.70 -2.22
C ASP A 427 -8.29 16.31 -1.34
N LEU A 428 -8.91 15.46 -0.52
CA LEU A 428 -10.07 15.84 0.29
C LEU A 428 -9.73 16.93 1.32
N PHE A 429 -8.49 16.91 1.84
CA PHE A 429 -8.05 17.85 2.86
C PHE A 429 -7.95 19.26 2.28
N SER A 430 -7.35 19.44 1.10
CA SER A 430 -7.27 20.73 0.42
C SER A 430 -8.64 21.30 0.05
N ILE A 431 -9.59 20.47 -0.37
CA ILE A 431 -10.97 20.91 -0.67
C ILE A 431 -11.63 21.43 0.61
N VAL A 432 -11.61 20.64 1.69
CA VAL A 432 -12.16 21.04 2.99
C VAL A 432 -11.46 22.29 3.55
N SER A 433 -10.13 22.39 3.39
CA SER A 433 -9.34 23.54 3.83
C SER A 433 -9.55 24.81 3.01
N ARG A 434 -9.93 24.71 1.73
CA ARG A 434 -10.43 25.85 0.94
C ARG A 434 -11.83 26.24 1.39
N PHE A 435 -12.74 25.27 1.47
CA PHE A 435 -14.12 25.49 1.88
C PHE A 435 -14.24 26.29 3.19
N ARG A 436 -13.42 25.93 4.20
CA ARG A 436 -13.35 26.60 5.51
C ARG A 436 -12.77 28.02 5.51
N LYS A 437 -12.31 28.56 4.37
CA LYS A 437 -11.83 29.96 4.25
C LYS A 437 -12.94 30.93 3.84
N HIS A 438 -14.05 30.44 3.32
CA HIS A 438 -15.14 31.29 2.84
C HIS A 438 -16.01 31.78 4.00
N LYS A 439 -16.42 33.04 3.94
CA LYS A 439 -17.36 33.62 4.92
C LYS A 439 -18.80 33.28 4.55
N PHE A 440 -19.10 33.25 3.26
CA PHE A 440 -20.38 32.85 2.70
C PHE A 440 -20.15 31.56 1.92
N ALA A 441 -20.45 30.43 2.56
CA ALA A 441 -20.14 29.10 2.07
C ALA A 441 -21.41 28.39 1.57
N PHE A 442 -21.27 27.58 0.52
CA PHE A 442 -22.35 26.77 -0.02
C PHE A 442 -21.86 25.40 -0.51
N SER A 443 -22.76 24.42 -0.50
CA SER A 443 -22.56 23.14 -1.16
C SER A 443 -23.72 22.78 -2.08
N ALA A 444 -23.43 22.01 -3.13
CA ALA A 444 -24.43 21.48 -4.07
C ALA A 444 -24.01 20.10 -4.60
N ASP A 445 -24.98 19.28 -5.01
CA ASP A 445 -24.76 18.01 -5.70
C ASP A 445 -24.92 18.19 -7.23
N ILE A 446 -24.12 17.46 -8.02
CA ILE A 446 -24.31 17.30 -9.47
C ILE A 446 -25.31 16.15 -9.72
N LYS A 447 -26.54 16.49 -10.09
CA LYS A 447 -27.66 15.56 -10.23
C LYS A 447 -27.37 14.47 -11.26
N LYS A 448 -27.19 13.24 -10.76
CA LYS A 448 -26.88 12.04 -11.57
C LYS A 448 -25.60 12.18 -12.42
N MET A 449 -24.60 12.96 -11.99
CA MET A 449 -23.32 13.28 -12.66
C MET A 449 -22.91 12.33 -13.81
N TYR A 450 -22.54 11.07 -13.51
CA TYR A 450 -22.12 10.07 -14.51
C TYR A 450 -23.10 9.87 -15.68
N ARG A 451 -24.41 9.96 -15.43
CA ARG A 451 -25.46 9.77 -16.43
C ARG A 451 -25.67 10.98 -17.35
N GLN A 452 -25.06 12.12 -17.05
CA GLN A 452 -25.05 13.28 -17.94
C GLN A 452 -23.99 13.14 -19.04
N ILE A 453 -22.99 12.29 -18.83
CA ILE A 453 -21.92 12.03 -19.80
C ILE A 453 -22.32 10.83 -20.66
N LEU A 454 -22.38 11.05 -21.98
CA LEU A 454 -22.70 10.04 -22.98
C LEU A 454 -21.48 9.19 -23.33
N ILE A 455 -21.72 7.94 -23.72
CA ILE A 455 -20.72 7.05 -24.29
C ILE A 455 -20.86 7.07 -25.82
N ASP A 456 -19.73 7.06 -26.52
CA ASP A 456 -19.72 6.99 -27.99
C ASP A 456 -20.55 5.80 -28.50
N PRO A 457 -21.45 5.99 -29.48
CA PRO A 457 -22.33 4.94 -29.98
C PRO A 457 -21.62 3.63 -30.37
N ASN A 458 -20.36 3.70 -30.81
CA ASN A 458 -19.59 2.52 -31.23
C ASN A 458 -19.19 1.60 -30.07
N GLN A 459 -19.15 2.11 -28.83
CA GLN A 459 -18.74 1.34 -27.64
C GLN A 459 -19.91 0.98 -26.70
N ARG A 460 -21.15 1.41 -27.00
CA ARG A 460 -22.33 1.10 -26.15
C ARG A 460 -22.65 -0.39 -26.07
N ASP A 461 -22.23 -1.19 -27.05
CA ASP A 461 -22.38 -2.65 -27.03
C ASP A 461 -21.50 -3.34 -25.96
N LEU A 462 -20.43 -2.67 -25.48
CA LEU A 462 -19.67 -3.10 -24.30
C LEU A 462 -20.42 -2.86 -22.98
N GLN A 463 -21.57 -2.17 -23.02
CA GLN A 463 -22.39 -1.86 -21.86
C GLN A 463 -23.84 -2.30 -22.11
N ARG A 464 -24.04 -3.55 -22.53
CA ARG A 464 -25.38 -4.15 -22.59
C ARG A 464 -25.85 -4.60 -21.21
N ILE A 465 -27.15 -4.62 -21.00
CA ILE A 465 -27.81 -5.23 -19.83
C ILE A 465 -29.02 -6.05 -20.29
N VAL A 466 -29.53 -6.90 -19.38
CA VAL A 466 -30.79 -7.62 -19.57
C VAL A 466 -31.82 -7.13 -18.56
N TRP A 467 -33.07 -6.93 -18.98
CA TRP A 467 -34.16 -6.54 -18.10
C TRP A 467 -35.50 -7.14 -18.55
N LYS A 468 -36.45 -7.26 -17.63
CA LYS A 468 -37.82 -7.72 -17.87
C LYS A 468 -38.76 -7.03 -16.89
N THR A 469 -40.03 -6.85 -17.27
CA THR A 469 -41.02 -6.04 -16.54
C THR A 469 -41.81 -6.80 -15.48
N SER A 470 -41.81 -8.14 -15.53
CA SER A 470 -42.38 -9.06 -14.54
C SER A 470 -41.51 -10.33 -14.44
N ALA A 471 -41.80 -11.21 -13.49
CA ALA A 471 -41.11 -12.50 -13.36
C ALA A 471 -41.25 -13.37 -14.64
N ASP A 472 -42.43 -13.35 -15.27
CA ASP A 472 -42.78 -14.20 -16.42
C ASP A 472 -42.60 -13.51 -17.79
N ALA A 473 -42.31 -12.20 -17.80
CA ALA A 473 -42.03 -11.47 -19.02
C ALA A 473 -40.76 -11.97 -19.73
N SER A 474 -40.76 -11.89 -21.06
CA SER A 474 -39.57 -12.14 -21.87
C SER A 474 -38.42 -11.22 -21.47
N VAL A 475 -37.19 -11.76 -21.49
CA VAL A 475 -35.98 -10.96 -21.25
C VAL A 475 -35.72 -10.09 -22.48
N LYS A 476 -35.66 -8.78 -22.26
CA LYS A 476 -35.24 -7.78 -23.23
C LYS A 476 -33.79 -7.39 -23.00
N VAL A 477 -33.12 -6.94 -24.06
CA VAL A 477 -31.74 -6.44 -24.02
C VAL A 477 -31.73 -4.93 -24.23
N TYR A 478 -30.91 -4.24 -23.45
CA TYR A 478 -30.69 -2.80 -23.54
C TYR A 478 -29.20 -2.50 -23.66
N LYS A 479 -28.84 -1.42 -24.33
CA LYS A 479 -27.50 -0.82 -24.27
C LYS A 479 -27.55 0.43 -23.38
N LEU A 480 -26.56 0.63 -22.52
CA LEU A 480 -26.42 1.84 -21.73
C LEU A 480 -25.75 2.93 -22.60
N SER A 481 -26.33 4.12 -22.58
CA SER A 481 -25.92 5.27 -23.41
C SER A 481 -24.95 6.23 -22.71
N THR A 482 -24.71 6.04 -21.42
CA THR A 482 -23.99 6.97 -20.54
C THR A 482 -22.86 6.31 -19.77
N VAL A 483 -21.95 7.08 -19.16
CA VAL A 483 -20.89 6.53 -18.30
C VAL A 483 -21.53 5.74 -17.15
N THR A 484 -21.25 4.44 -17.12
CA THR A 484 -21.82 3.53 -16.11
C THR A 484 -20.94 3.45 -14.87
N TYR A 485 -21.45 3.93 -13.74
CA TYR A 485 -20.82 3.76 -12.44
C TYR A 485 -20.67 2.27 -12.09
N GLY A 486 -19.52 1.91 -11.53
CA GLY A 486 -19.10 0.51 -11.37
C GLY A 486 -18.13 0.03 -12.47
N THR A 487 -17.96 0.80 -13.54
CA THR A 487 -16.78 0.65 -14.42
C THR A 487 -15.55 1.32 -13.78
N VAL A 488 -14.36 0.76 -13.99
CA VAL A 488 -13.10 1.28 -13.41
C VAL A 488 -12.72 2.67 -13.95
N SER A 489 -13.01 2.95 -15.22
CA SER A 489 -12.72 4.23 -15.86
C SER A 489 -13.72 5.35 -15.54
N ALA A 490 -14.88 5.03 -14.93
CA ALA A 490 -15.94 6.02 -14.70
C ALA A 490 -15.50 7.25 -13.88
N PRO A 491 -14.74 7.14 -12.77
CA PRO A 491 -14.30 8.30 -12.00
C PRO A 491 -13.37 9.23 -12.77
N PHE A 492 -12.44 8.66 -13.55
CA PHE A 492 -11.56 9.40 -14.46
C PHE A 492 -12.39 10.14 -15.52
N LEU A 493 -13.23 9.41 -16.27
CA LEU A 493 -14.05 9.99 -17.33
C LEU A 493 -14.95 11.11 -16.81
N ALA A 494 -15.57 10.92 -15.64
CA ALA A 494 -16.44 11.93 -15.04
C ALA A 494 -15.68 13.19 -14.61
N THR A 495 -14.57 13.03 -13.89
CA THR A 495 -13.77 14.17 -13.41
C THR A 495 -13.08 14.89 -14.57
N ARG A 496 -12.55 14.16 -15.56
CA ARG A 496 -11.90 14.76 -16.73
C ARG A 496 -12.86 15.54 -17.61
N THR A 497 -14.10 15.07 -17.72
CA THR A 497 -15.18 15.77 -18.41
C THR A 497 -15.49 17.12 -17.75
N LEU A 498 -15.56 17.17 -16.41
CA LEU A 498 -15.72 18.46 -15.73
C LEU A 498 -14.52 19.38 -15.98
N LYS A 499 -13.27 18.87 -15.93
CA LYS A 499 -12.11 19.69 -16.29
C LYS A 499 -12.16 20.20 -17.73
N ALA A 500 -12.57 19.37 -18.70
CA ALA A 500 -12.74 19.81 -20.09
C ALA A 500 -13.82 20.91 -20.24
N LEU A 501 -14.94 20.77 -19.51
CA LEU A 501 -15.96 21.81 -19.41
C LEU A 501 -15.40 23.11 -18.82
N ALA A 502 -14.60 23.03 -17.75
CA ALA A 502 -13.93 24.19 -17.18
C ALA A 502 -12.94 24.82 -18.19
N ASP A 503 -12.13 24.02 -18.88
CA ASP A 503 -11.14 24.47 -19.88
C ASP A 503 -11.82 25.21 -21.06
N GLU A 504 -12.89 24.64 -21.62
CA GLU A 504 -13.63 25.19 -22.75
C GLU A 504 -14.40 26.49 -22.40
N GLU A 505 -14.99 26.56 -21.20
CA GLU A 505 -15.88 27.67 -20.80
C GLU A 505 -15.17 28.74 -19.93
N ARG A 506 -13.88 28.53 -19.57
CA ARG A 506 -13.09 29.42 -18.67
C ARG A 506 -13.12 30.89 -19.06
N LYS A 507 -13.23 31.20 -20.35
CA LYS A 507 -13.28 32.58 -20.84
C LYS A 507 -14.56 33.31 -20.42
N ASP A 508 -15.69 32.60 -20.41
CA ASP A 508 -17.00 33.17 -20.10
C ASP A 508 -17.29 33.09 -18.58
N PHE A 509 -16.86 32.02 -17.91
CA PHE A 509 -17.12 31.78 -16.48
C PHE A 509 -15.84 31.44 -15.71
N PRO A 510 -14.88 32.39 -15.58
CA PRO A 510 -13.58 32.12 -14.98
C PRO A 510 -13.67 31.59 -13.54
N LYS A 511 -14.58 32.14 -12.71
CA LYS A 511 -14.70 31.69 -11.32
C LYS A 511 -15.27 30.27 -11.20
N ALA A 512 -16.26 29.93 -12.04
CA ALA A 512 -16.84 28.59 -12.06
C ALA A 512 -15.84 27.54 -12.58
N ALA A 513 -15.01 27.91 -13.57
CA ALA A 513 -13.93 27.07 -14.06
C ALA A 513 -12.85 26.82 -12.98
N ASP A 514 -12.54 27.81 -12.14
CA ASP A 514 -11.64 27.63 -10.99
C ASP A 514 -12.26 26.70 -9.93
N VAL A 515 -13.53 26.87 -9.58
CA VAL A 515 -14.26 25.96 -8.67
C VAL A 515 -14.25 24.52 -9.16
N ILE A 516 -14.42 24.27 -10.46
CA ILE A 516 -14.31 22.90 -10.99
C ILE A 516 -12.90 22.31 -10.81
N CYS A 517 -11.86 23.12 -10.96
CA CYS A 517 -10.48 22.69 -10.82
C CYS A 517 -10.03 22.48 -9.36
N SER A 518 -10.64 23.19 -8.39
CA SER A 518 -10.19 23.19 -7.00
C SER A 518 -11.20 22.63 -5.98
N ASP A 519 -12.50 22.77 -6.19
CA ASP A 519 -13.52 22.73 -5.12
C ASP A 519 -14.60 21.64 -5.34
N ILE A 520 -14.41 20.77 -6.34
CA ILE A 520 -15.30 19.64 -6.64
C ILE A 520 -14.66 18.31 -6.26
N TYR A 521 -15.43 17.47 -5.59
CA TYR A 521 -15.09 16.09 -5.27
C TYR A 521 -16.20 15.16 -5.77
N MET A 522 -15.94 14.39 -6.83
CA MET A 522 -16.95 13.56 -7.51
C MET A 522 -18.19 14.40 -7.91
N ASP A 523 -19.34 14.14 -7.29
CA ASP A 523 -20.61 14.84 -7.46
C ASP A 523 -20.86 15.97 -6.44
N ASP A 524 -20.02 16.11 -5.39
CA ASP A 524 -20.13 17.18 -4.38
C ASP A 524 -19.34 18.44 -4.81
N ILE A 525 -19.97 19.61 -4.75
CA ILE A 525 -19.36 20.95 -4.89
C ILE A 525 -19.31 21.60 -3.50
N LEU A 526 -18.16 22.08 -3.05
CA LEU A 526 -17.99 22.80 -1.77
C LEU A 526 -17.16 24.07 -1.97
N SER A 527 -17.81 25.23 -2.06
CA SER A 527 -17.13 26.50 -2.32
C SER A 527 -17.83 27.68 -1.63
N GLY A 528 -17.41 28.89 -1.94
CA GLY A 528 -17.95 30.11 -1.35
C GLY A 528 -17.11 31.34 -1.66
N GLU A 529 -17.44 32.45 -1.02
CA GLU A 529 -16.76 33.74 -1.19
C GLU A 529 -16.63 34.53 0.13
N ALA A 530 -15.88 35.64 0.08
CA ALA A 530 -15.75 36.57 1.19
C ALA A 530 -16.95 37.53 1.35
N THR A 531 -17.70 37.78 0.26
CA THR A 531 -18.88 38.65 0.21
C THR A 531 -20.09 37.88 -0.30
N ILE A 532 -21.29 38.38 0.01
CA ILE A 532 -22.54 37.72 -0.37
C ILE A 532 -22.87 37.96 -1.84
N GLU A 533 -22.51 39.14 -2.36
CA GLU A 533 -22.65 39.51 -3.76
C GLU A 533 -21.75 38.68 -4.66
N ASP A 534 -20.50 38.40 -4.24
CA ASP A 534 -19.60 37.57 -5.02
C ASP A 534 -19.98 36.08 -4.94
N ALA A 535 -20.48 35.60 -3.80
CA ALA A 535 -21.03 34.25 -3.68
C ALA A 535 -22.21 34.04 -4.64
N LYS A 536 -23.13 35.01 -4.73
CA LYS A 536 -24.26 34.97 -5.67
C LYS A 536 -23.81 34.96 -7.13
N LYS A 537 -22.83 35.80 -7.51
CA LYS A 537 -22.22 35.77 -8.85
C LYS A 537 -21.56 34.41 -9.13
N LEU A 538 -20.90 33.82 -8.13
CA LEU A 538 -20.26 32.52 -8.26
C LEU A 538 -21.30 31.41 -8.48
N GLN A 539 -22.38 31.37 -7.70
CA GLN A 539 -23.50 30.44 -7.90
C GLN A 539 -24.09 30.57 -9.31
N ALA A 540 -24.33 31.80 -9.80
CA ALA A 540 -24.84 32.04 -11.15
C ALA A 540 -23.89 31.50 -12.23
N GLN A 541 -22.59 31.84 -12.18
CA GLN A 541 -21.58 31.32 -13.11
C GLN A 541 -21.51 29.78 -13.10
N ILE A 542 -21.59 29.17 -11.91
CA ILE A 542 -21.58 27.71 -11.75
C ILE A 542 -22.84 27.12 -12.41
N CYS A 543 -24.04 27.61 -12.09
CA CYS A 543 -25.28 27.14 -12.70
C CYS A 543 -25.24 27.24 -14.24
N GLU A 544 -24.86 28.39 -14.79
CA GLU A 544 -24.82 28.61 -16.24
C GLU A 544 -23.79 27.72 -16.95
N LEU A 545 -22.58 27.58 -16.41
CA LEU A 545 -21.53 26.73 -16.97
C LEU A 545 -21.94 25.24 -16.95
N PHE A 546 -22.50 24.74 -15.85
CA PHE A 546 -22.95 23.34 -15.77
C PHE A 546 -24.12 23.06 -16.73
N LEU A 547 -25.05 24.01 -16.89
CA LEU A 547 -26.16 23.92 -17.84
C LEU A 547 -25.68 23.85 -19.31
N ARG A 548 -24.59 24.55 -19.69
CA ARG A 548 -23.99 24.46 -21.04
C ARG A 548 -23.51 23.06 -21.43
N ALA A 549 -23.38 22.14 -20.47
CA ALA A 549 -23.05 20.74 -20.70
C ALA A 549 -24.13 19.74 -20.28
N GLY A 550 -25.35 20.23 -20.01
CA GLY A 550 -26.49 19.40 -19.61
C GLY A 550 -26.39 18.82 -18.20
N PHE A 551 -25.54 19.38 -17.34
CA PHE A 551 -25.50 19.04 -15.92
C PHE A 551 -26.47 19.94 -15.13
N GLU A 552 -27.27 19.32 -14.27
CA GLU A 552 -28.20 20.02 -13.36
C GLU A 552 -27.66 19.93 -11.93
N LEU A 553 -27.71 21.04 -11.18
CA LEU A 553 -27.25 21.12 -9.79
C LEU A 553 -28.44 21.16 -8.83
N HIS A 554 -28.37 20.44 -7.72
CA HIS A 554 -29.49 20.33 -6.75
C HIS A 554 -29.02 20.17 -5.31
N LYS A 555 -29.97 20.16 -4.35
CA LYS A 555 -29.71 20.09 -2.89
C LYS A 555 -28.76 21.19 -2.41
N TRP A 556 -29.03 22.42 -2.81
CA TRP A 556 -28.24 23.56 -2.39
C TRP A 556 -28.37 23.79 -0.88
N VAL A 557 -27.23 23.95 -0.21
CA VAL A 557 -27.10 24.21 1.22
C VAL A 557 -26.13 25.37 1.41
N SER A 558 -26.38 26.27 2.36
CA SER A 558 -25.50 27.39 2.66
C SER A 558 -25.56 27.80 4.13
N ASN A 559 -24.46 28.39 4.63
CA ASN A 559 -24.44 29.07 5.93
C ASN A 559 -25.21 30.41 5.93
N SER A 560 -25.64 30.90 4.76
CA SER A 560 -26.43 32.12 4.61
C SER A 560 -27.76 31.84 3.90
N PRO A 561 -28.91 32.15 4.51
CA PRO A 561 -30.22 32.01 3.86
C PRO A 561 -30.36 32.84 2.57
N ASP A 562 -29.65 33.95 2.43
CA ASP A 562 -29.76 34.86 1.28
C ASP A 562 -29.17 34.25 0.00
N LEU A 563 -28.27 33.26 0.13
CA LEU A 563 -27.72 32.45 -0.97
C LEU A 563 -28.68 31.33 -1.44
N LEU A 564 -29.77 31.10 -0.70
CA LEU A 564 -30.83 30.14 -1.03
C LEU A 564 -32.16 30.83 -1.40
N GLN A 565 -32.20 32.16 -1.34
CA GLN A 565 -33.39 32.99 -1.59
C GLN A 565 -33.34 33.76 -2.91
N ASP A 566 -32.28 33.62 -3.72
CA ASP A 566 -32.18 34.37 -4.97
C ASP A 566 -33.10 33.81 -6.06
N LEU A 567 -34.32 34.32 -6.07
CA LEU A 567 -35.40 34.01 -7.01
C LEU A 567 -35.35 34.87 -8.29
N SER A 568 -34.34 35.74 -8.43
CA SER A 568 -34.27 36.73 -9.52
C SER A 568 -33.99 36.10 -10.89
N THR A 569 -33.38 34.92 -10.91
CA THR A 569 -33.02 34.20 -12.14
C THR A 569 -33.94 32.99 -12.33
N SER A 570 -34.89 33.08 -13.27
CA SER A 570 -35.86 32.01 -13.57
C SER A 570 -35.25 30.72 -14.13
N SER A 571 -33.93 30.70 -14.35
CA SER A 571 -33.17 29.63 -15.00
C SER A 571 -32.73 28.52 -14.05
N TYR A 572 -32.72 28.75 -12.74
CA TYR A 572 -32.36 27.76 -11.73
C TYR A 572 -33.16 27.99 -10.44
N SER A 573 -33.63 26.89 -9.82
CA SER A 573 -34.36 26.93 -8.56
C SER A 573 -33.51 26.35 -7.44
N PHE A 574 -33.16 27.16 -6.45
CA PHE A 574 -32.65 26.66 -5.18
C PHE A 574 -33.79 25.95 -4.44
N ASP A 575 -33.52 24.77 -3.89
CA ASP A 575 -34.44 24.09 -2.99
C ASP A 575 -34.68 25.02 -1.80
N LYS A 576 -35.91 25.56 -1.66
CA LYS A 576 -36.26 26.47 -0.55
C LYS A 576 -35.86 25.79 0.75
N GLY A 577 -34.88 26.38 1.44
CA GLY A 577 -34.16 25.74 2.53
C GLY A 577 -35.10 24.96 3.43
N GLN A 578 -35.02 23.62 3.34
CA GLN A 578 -35.36 22.82 4.51
C GLN A 578 -34.51 23.35 5.65
N ASP A 579 -35.08 23.40 6.84
CA ASP A 579 -34.42 23.94 8.03
C ASP A 579 -33.27 23.00 8.41
N ALA A 580 -32.15 23.15 7.69
CA ALA A 580 -31.20 22.07 7.45
C ALA A 580 -30.36 21.88 8.70
N GLY A 581 -30.76 20.88 9.49
CA GLY A 581 -29.86 20.26 10.46
C GLY A 581 -28.61 19.69 9.76
N PRO A 582 -27.63 19.24 10.55
CA PRO A 582 -26.30 18.93 10.04
C PRO A 582 -26.28 18.01 8.81
N VAL A 583 -25.70 18.51 7.72
CA VAL A 583 -25.64 17.88 6.40
C VAL A 583 -24.36 17.05 6.29
N LYS A 584 -24.46 15.86 5.70
CA LYS A 584 -23.29 15.00 5.49
C LYS A 584 -22.65 15.25 4.13
N THR A 585 -21.48 15.88 4.14
CA THR A 585 -20.73 16.27 2.92
C THR A 585 -19.29 15.75 3.04
N LEU A 586 -18.74 15.18 1.97
CA LEU A 586 -17.37 14.58 1.97
C LEU A 586 -17.10 13.53 3.06
N GLY A 587 -18.14 12.95 3.66
CA GLY A 587 -18.03 12.01 4.79
C GLY A 587 -18.01 12.66 6.18
N MET A 588 -17.80 13.97 6.26
CA MET A 588 -17.91 14.83 7.45
C MET A 588 -19.35 15.32 7.63
N LEU A 589 -19.62 16.01 8.74
CA LEU A 589 -20.92 16.60 9.07
C LEU A 589 -20.78 18.12 9.21
N TRP A 590 -21.41 18.88 8.31
CA TRP A 590 -21.48 20.34 8.32
C TRP A 590 -22.83 20.81 8.85
N ASP A 591 -22.85 21.58 9.93
CA ASP A 591 -24.02 22.35 10.34
C ASP A 591 -23.91 23.77 9.76
N PRO A 592 -24.75 24.15 8.77
CA PRO A 592 -24.65 25.47 8.15
C PRO A 592 -25.11 26.60 9.09
N LYS A 593 -25.96 26.33 10.09
CA LYS A 593 -26.52 27.37 10.97
C LYS A 593 -25.50 27.94 11.94
N VAL A 594 -24.58 27.10 12.39
CA VAL A 594 -23.46 27.47 13.29
C VAL A 594 -22.11 27.47 12.55
N ASP A 595 -22.13 27.20 11.24
CA ASP A 595 -20.98 27.02 10.35
C ASP A 595 -19.87 26.14 10.93
N CYS A 596 -20.26 24.94 11.38
CA CYS A 596 -19.38 24.01 12.08
C CYS A 596 -19.24 22.70 11.29
N LEU A 597 -17.99 22.27 11.05
CA LEU A 597 -17.66 21.03 10.35
C LEU A 597 -17.03 20.03 11.32
N THR A 598 -17.59 18.82 11.39
CA THR A 598 -17.29 17.78 12.40
C THR A 598 -17.12 16.37 11.82
#